data_AF-A0A3D1RLY8-F1
#
_entry.id   AF-A0A3D1RLY8-F1
#
_cell.length_a   1.000
_cell.length_b   1.000
_cell.length_c   1.000
_cell.angle_alpha   90.00
_cell.angle_beta   90.00
_cell.angle_gamma   90.00
#
_symmetry.space_group_name_H-M   'P 1'
#
loop_
_entity.id
_entity.type
_entity.pdbx_description
1 polymer ?
#
loop_
_entity_poly.entity_id
_entity_poly.type
_entity_poly.pdbx_seq_one_letter_code
_entity_poly.pdbx_strand_id
1 'polypeptide(L)'
;MESIWKIKSADAGIVQELGRQLNISTITAALLYQRGITTVRQAQKFLEGGLTDLSDPFSLTGMAESIARIETAVQQREKVIIYGDYDVDGICSIAILKDCLAALNCEADYYVPDRFSQGYGINEQAIRAIAAQGYSLLISVDCGITSLNEVNIAASLGMDCIITDHHTAGGGLPPAVAVINPKLDKPGAISHLAGAGVA
;
A
#
# COMPACT_ATOMS: atom_id res chain seq x y z
N MET A 1 23.43 -17.63 22.04
CA MET A 1 22.00 -18.00 22.10
C MET A 1 21.88 -19.35 21.38
N GLU A 2 21.47 -20.41 22.07
CA GLU A 2 21.28 -21.73 21.42
C GLU A 2 19.98 -21.74 20.60
N SER A 3 20.00 -22.39 19.44
CA SER A 3 18.81 -22.52 18.58
C SER A 3 17.92 -23.66 19.09
N ILE A 4 16.63 -23.38 19.31
CA ILE A 4 15.64 -24.38 19.73
C ILE A 4 14.88 -24.88 18.50
N TRP A 5 15.02 -26.16 18.18
CA TRP A 5 14.28 -26.81 17.11
C TRP A 5 12.90 -27.25 17.60
N LYS A 6 11.84 -26.84 16.90
CA LYS A 6 10.45 -27.23 17.19
C LYS A 6 9.78 -27.74 15.92
N ILE A 7 9.33 -28.98 15.95
CA ILE A 7 8.53 -29.57 14.88
C ILE A 7 7.06 -29.26 15.16
N LYS A 8 6.39 -28.61 14.22
CA LYS A 8 4.94 -28.32 14.31
C LYS A 8 4.15 -29.58 13.94
N SER A 9 3.13 -29.91 14.73
CA SER A 9 2.18 -30.96 14.39
C SER A 9 1.19 -30.50 13.31
N ALA A 10 0.57 -31.45 12.61
CA ALA A 10 -0.50 -31.20 11.66
C ALA A 10 -1.64 -32.20 11.85
N ASP A 11 -2.88 -31.78 11.63
CA ASP A 11 -4.03 -32.67 11.69
C ASP A 11 -4.01 -33.63 10.47
N ALA A 12 -3.92 -34.93 10.74
CA ALA A 12 -3.77 -35.93 9.70
C ALA A 12 -4.98 -36.00 8.76
N GLY A 13 -6.19 -35.74 9.26
CA GLY A 13 -7.42 -35.77 8.46
C GLY A 13 -7.46 -34.61 7.47
N ILE A 14 -7.17 -33.39 7.94
CA ILE A 14 -7.10 -32.21 7.08
C ILE A 14 -5.97 -32.36 6.04
N VAL A 15 -4.81 -32.85 6.46
CA VAL A 15 -3.67 -33.08 5.55
C VAL A 15 -4.02 -34.09 4.45
N GLN A 16 -4.69 -35.19 4.80
CA GLN A 16 -5.13 -36.17 3.81
C GLN A 16 -6.18 -35.59 2.84
N GLU A 17 -7.14 -34.82 3.34
CA GLU A 17 -8.17 -34.21 2.49
C GLU A 17 -7.57 -33.18 1.52
N LEU A 18 -6.69 -32.30 2.01
CA LEU A 18 -5.97 -31.34 1.16
C LEU A 18 -5.12 -32.07 0.11
N GLY A 19 -4.37 -33.09 0.52
CA GLY A 19 -3.53 -33.88 -0.39
C GLY A 19 -4.34 -34.54 -1.51
N ARG A 20 -5.46 -35.17 -1.17
CA ARG A 20 -6.33 -35.88 -2.12
C ARG A 20 -7.06 -34.92 -3.07
N GLN A 21 -7.67 -33.86 -2.55
CA GLN A 21 -8.51 -32.94 -3.34
C GLN A 21 -7.70 -32.05 -4.27
N LEU A 22 -6.48 -31.70 -3.88
CA LEU A 22 -5.61 -30.81 -4.64
C LEU A 22 -4.54 -31.55 -5.44
N ASN A 23 -4.50 -32.89 -5.34
CA ASN A 23 -3.47 -33.73 -5.94
C ASN A 23 -2.05 -33.26 -5.59
N ILE A 24 -1.82 -32.93 -4.32
CA ILE A 24 -0.53 -32.47 -3.79
C ILE A 24 0.06 -33.49 -2.81
N SER A 25 1.37 -33.43 -2.61
CA SER A 25 2.04 -34.32 -1.64
C SER A 25 1.55 -34.07 -0.21
N THR A 26 1.62 -35.12 0.62
CA THR A 26 1.33 -35.04 2.07
C THR A 26 2.18 -33.97 2.77
N ILE A 27 3.43 -33.78 2.33
CA ILE A 27 4.33 -32.77 2.88
C ILE A 27 3.81 -31.37 2.55
N THR A 28 3.41 -31.12 1.30
CA THR A 28 2.83 -29.84 0.88
C THR A 28 1.55 -29.53 1.65
N ALA A 29 0.65 -30.51 1.78
CA ALA A 29 -0.58 -30.36 2.55
C ALA A 29 -0.32 -30.06 4.04
N ALA A 30 0.67 -30.73 4.66
CA ALA A 30 1.09 -30.43 6.03
C ALA A 30 1.66 -29.01 6.18
N LEU A 31 2.44 -28.53 5.20
CA LEU A 31 2.99 -27.17 5.18
C LEU A 31 1.91 -26.09 4.99
N LEU A 32 0.83 -26.38 4.27
CA LEU A 32 -0.34 -25.50 4.15
C LEU A 32 -1.10 -25.45 5.48
N TYR A 33 -1.37 -26.60 6.10
CA TYR A 33 -2.01 -26.65 7.42
C TYR A 33 -1.23 -25.85 8.46
N GLN A 34 0.11 -25.99 8.49
CA GLN A 34 0.97 -25.24 9.41
C GLN A 34 0.99 -23.71 9.16
N ARG A 35 0.53 -23.25 8.00
CA ARG A 35 0.29 -21.84 7.67
C ARG A 35 -1.12 -21.37 8.03
N GLY A 36 -1.95 -22.22 8.64
CA GLY A 36 -3.35 -21.92 8.99
C GLY A 36 -4.33 -22.14 7.84
N ILE A 37 -3.88 -22.75 6.73
CA ILE A 37 -4.72 -23.07 5.57
C ILE A 37 -5.30 -24.46 5.79
N THR A 38 -6.55 -24.52 6.23
CA THR A 38 -7.19 -25.75 6.72
C THR A 38 -8.30 -26.28 5.82
N THR A 39 -8.63 -25.56 4.75
CA THR A 39 -9.68 -25.94 3.81
C THR A 39 -9.17 -25.98 2.38
N VAL A 40 -9.78 -26.85 1.56
CA VAL A 40 -9.48 -26.99 0.12
C VAL A 40 -9.59 -25.64 -0.59
N ARG A 41 -10.65 -24.87 -0.30
CA ARG A 41 -10.87 -23.54 -0.90
C ARG A 41 -9.76 -22.55 -0.53
N GLN A 42 -9.35 -22.49 0.73
CA GLN A 42 -8.24 -21.61 1.15
C GLN A 42 -6.93 -22.01 0.47
N ALA A 43 -6.68 -23.31 0.36
CA ALA A 43 -5.47 -23.82 -0.29
C ALA A 43 -5.46 -23.55 -1.80
N GLN A 44 -6.58 -23.73 -2.50
CA GLN A 44 -6.73 -23.33 -3.90
C GLN A 44 -6.46 -21.84 -4.07
N LYS A 45 -7.12 -20.99 -3.28
CA LYS A 45 -6.91 -19.54 -3.33
C LYS A 45 -5.45 -19.15 -3.08
N PHE A 46 -4.76 -19.85 -2.17
CA PHE A 46 -3.36 -19.58 -1.86
C PHE A 46 -2.40 -20.01 -2.97
N LEU A 47 -2.63 -21.18 -3.59
CA LEU A 47 -1.74 -21.75 -4.60
C LEU A 47 -1.99 -21.18 -6.00
N GLU A 48 -3.24 -20.85 -6.31
CA GLU A 48 -3.72 -20.51 -7.67
C GLU A 48 -4.39 -19.13 -7.72
N GLY A 49 -4.34 -18.36 -6.63
CA GLY A 49 -4.98 -17.06 -6.55
C GLY A 49 -4.53 -16.09 -7.66
N GLY A 50 -5.49 -15.38 -8.23
CA GLY A 50 -5.26 -14.46 -9.34
C GLY A 50 -5.97 -13.11 -9.18
N LEU A 51 -6.05 -12.36 -10.28
CA LEU A 51 -6.67 -11.03 -10.27
C LEU A 51 -8.15 -11.06 -9.85
N THR A 52 -8.87 -12.15 -10.11
CA THR A 52 -10.27 -12.34 -9.70
C THR A 52 -10.44 -12.52 -8.19
N ASP A 53 -9.35 -12.75 -7.46
CA ASP A 53 -9.34 -12.96 -6.01
C ASP A 53 -9.04 -11.69 -5.21
N LEU A 54 -8.76 -10.58 -5.92
CA LEU A 54 -8.55 -9.26 -5.33
C LEU A 54 -9.80 -8.83 -4.57
N SER A 55 -9.57 -8.12 -3.46
CA SER A 55 -10.67 -7.57 -2.67
C SER A 55 -11.16 -6.27 -3.29
N ASP A 56 -12.36 -5.86 -2.92
CA ASP A 56 -12.90 -4.56 -3.32
C ASP A 56 -12.01 -3.42 -2.79
N PRO A 57 -11.40 -2.58 -3.66
CA PRO A 57 -10.55 -1.47 -3.22
C PRO A 57 -11.31 -0.44 -2.38
N PHE A 58 -12.64 -0.30 -2.54
CA PHE A 58 -13.46 0.59 -1.72
C PHE A 58 -13.62 0.12 -0.27
N SER A 59 -13.12 -1.06 0.07
CA SER A 59 -13.01 -1.50 1.46
C SER A 59 -11.87 -0.81 2.22
N LEU A 60 -10.95 -0.13 1.53
CA LEU A 60 -9.93 0.71 2.14
C LEU A 60 -10.52 2.07 2.53
N THR A 61 -10.35 2.47 3.80
CA THR A 61 -10.73 3.81 4.24
C THR A 61 -9.98 4.88 3.41
N GLY A 62 -10.68 5.93 3.02
CA GLY A 62 -10.11 7.05 2.25
C GLY A 62 -10.08 6.84 0.73
N MET A 63 -10.45 5.66 0.21
CA MET A 63 -10.41 5.37 -1.22
C MET A 63 -11.42 6.22 -2.03
N ALA A 64 -12.62 6.45 -1.51
CA ALA A 64 -13.62 7.25 -2.22
C ALA A 64 -13.21 8.73 -2.30
N GLU A 65 -12.69 9.26 -1.20
CA GLU A 65 -12.22 10.64 -1.07
C GLU A 65 -10.98 10.91 -1.93
N SER A 66 -10.05 9.95 -2.01
CA SER A 66 -8.87 10.06 -2.88
C SER A 66 -9.26 10.12 -4.35
N ILE A 67 -10.15 9.24 -4.80
CA ILE A 67 -10.65 9.21 -6.17
C ILE A 67 -11.31 10.53 -6.53
N ALA A 68 -12.24 11.02 -5.70
CA ALA A 68 -12.94 12.29 -5.94
C ALA A 68 -11.96 13.47 -6.08
N ARG A 69 -10.88 13.48 -5.27
CA ARG A 69 -9.86 14.53 -5.33
C ARG A 69 -8.97 14.42 -6.58
N ILE A 70 -8.59 13.21 -6.97
CA ILE A 70 -7.82 12.96 -8.20
C ILE A 70 -8.67 13.32 -9.43
N GLU A 71 -9.94 12.97 -9.46
CA GLU A 71 -10.87 13.35 -10.53
C GLU A 71 -10.95 14.87 -10.68
N THR A 72 -11.00 15.60 -9.56
CA THR A 72 -10.96 17.07 -9.56
C THR A 72 -9.66 17.59 -10.18
N ALA A 73 -8.51 17.03 -9.79
CA ALA A 73 -7.21 17.42 -10.35
C ALA A 73 -7.14 17.18 -11.86
N VAL A 74 -7.64 16.04 -12.33
CA VAL A 74 -7.71 15.69 -13.76
C VAL A 74 -8.59 16.70 -14.52
N GLN A 75 -9.81 16.97 -14.02
CA GLN A 75 -10.76 17.88 -14.65
C GLN A 75 -10.23 19.32 -14.71
N GLN A 76 -9.57 19.78 -13.65
CA GLN A 76 -9.03 21.13 -13.54
C GLN A 76 -7.62 21.27 -14.15
N ARG A 77 -7.02 20.17 -14.63
CA ARG A 77 -5.64 20.12 -15.14
C ARG A 77 -4.63 20.68 -14.14
N GLU A 78 -4.82 20.30 -12.89
CA GLU A 78 -3.93 20.66 -11.79
C GLU A 78 -2.54 20.04 -11.98
N LYS A 79 -1.52 20.68 -11.39
CA LYS A 79 -0.19 20.10 -11.32
C LYS A 79 -0.15 19.08 -10.18
N VAL A 80 -0.02 17.81 -10.54
CA VAL A 80 0.06 16.67 -9.61
C VAL A 80 1.50 16.19 -9.47
N ILE A 81 1.90 15.85 -8.25
CA ILE A 81 3.19 15.19 -8.00
C ILE A 81 3.01 13.94 -7.14
N ILE A 82 3.72 12.87 -7.50
CA ILE A 82 3.80 11.64 -6.72
C ILE A 82 5.04 11.71 -5.84
N TYR A 83 4.88 11.59 -4.52
CA TYR A 83 6.01 11.52 -3.58
C TYR A 83 6.18 10.06 -3.13
N GLY A 84 7.22 9.37 -3.60
CA GLY A 84 7.46 7.97 -3.23
C GLY A 84 8.69 7.76 -2.38
N ASP A 85 8.82 6.56 -1.80
CA ASP A 85 10.05 6.13 -1.14
C ASP A 85 11.13 5.69 -2.16
N TYR A 86 12.38 5.62 -1.70
CA TYR A 86 13.55 5.29 -2.51
C TYR A 86 13.80 3.79 -2.70
N ASP A 87 13.04 2.93 -2.03
CA ASP A 87 13.21 1.49 -2.13
C ASP A 87 12.38 0.87 -3.28
N VAL A 88 12.41 -0.45 -3.43
CA VAL A 88 11.73 -1.11 -4.56
C VAL A 88 10.21 -0.96 -4.48
N ASP A 89 9.63 -0.93 -3.27
CA ASP A 89 8.18 -0.80 -3.09
C ASP A 89 7.75 0.63 -3.47
N GLY A 90 8.44 1.65 -2.95
CA GLY A 90 8.22 3.05 -3.32
C GLY A 90 8.39 3.34 -4.81
N ILE A 91 9.47 2.85 -5.43
CA ILE A 91 9.72 3.07 -6.87
C ILE A 91 8.68 2.37 -7.75
N CYS A 92 8.28 1.14 -7.42
CA CYS A 92 7.21 0.44 -8.13
C CYS A 92 5.88 1.19 -7.98
N SER A 93 5.58 1.69 -6.78
CA SER A 93 4.36 2.46 -6.51
C SER A 93 4.30 3.74 -7.36
N ILE A 94 5.42 4.47 -7.49
CA ILE A 94 5.50 5.64 -8.36
C ILE A 94 5.18 5.26 -9.80
N ALA A 95 5.78 4.18 -10.31
CA ALA A 95 5.57 3.75 -11.69
C ALA A 95 4.11 3.37 -11.96
N ILE A 96 3.50 2.56 -11.08
CA ILE A 96 2.10 2.14 -11.17
C ILE A 96 1.17 3.36 -11.20
N LEU A 97 1.30 4.25 -10.22
CA LEU A 97 0.41 5.40 -10.11
C LEU A 97 0.62 6.40 -11.25
N LYS A 98 1.87 6.59 -11.70
CA LYS A 98 2.17 7.44 -12.87
C LYS A 98 1.53 6.90 -14.14
N ASP A 99 1.62 5.60 -14.39
CA ASP A 99 0.99 4.97 -15.56
C ASP A 99 -0.54 5.07 -15.48
N CYS A 100 -1.12 4.90 -14.28
CA CYS A 100 -2.56 5.07 -14.04
C CYS A 100 -3.02 6.51 -14.34
N LEU A 101 -2.34 7.51 -13.79
CA LEU A 101 -2.66 8.92 -14.01
C LEU A 101 -2.48 9.32 -15.48
N ALA A 102 -1.44 8.82 -16.14
CA ALA A 102 -1.22 9.05 -17.57
C ALA A 102 -2.37 8.47 -18.42
N ALA A 103 -2.87 7.27 -18.08
CA ALA A 103 -4.05 6.68 -18.73
C ALA A 103 -5.33 7.52 -18.53
N LEU A 104 -5.39 8.32 -17.47
CA LEU A 104 -6.46 9.30 -17.20
C LEU A 104 -6.20 10.68 -17.84
N ASN A 105 -5.17 10.83 -18.66
CA ASN A 105 -4.72 12.11 -19.23
C ASN A 105 -4.31 13.16 -18.18
N CYS A 106 -3.79 12.69 -17.04
CA CYS A 106 -3.21 13.53 -16.00
C CYS A 106 -1.70 13.30 -15.97
N GLU A 107 -0.93 14.30 -16.40
CA GLU A 107 0.52 14.25 -16.30
C GLU A 107 0.93 14.55 -14.86
N ALA A 108 1.54 13.55 -14.21
CA ALA A 108 2.10 13.68 -12.87
C ALA A 108 3.63 13.61 -12.92
N ASP A 109 4.26 14.59 -12.27
CA ASP A 109 5.67 14.53 -11.94
C ASP A 109 5.87 13.63 -10.70
N TYR A 110 7.12 13.33 -10.37
CA TYR A 110 7.42 12.53 -9.18
C TYR A 110 8.61 13.08 -8.42
N TYR A 111 8.66 12.76 -7.13
CA TYR A 111 9.76 13.08 -6.23
C TYR A 111 10.13 11.83 -5.44
N VAL A 112 11.43 11.55 -5.38
CA VAL A 112 12.01 10.49 -4.54
C VAL A 112 13.05 11.16 -3.64
N PRO A 113 12.95 11.05 -2.30
CA PRO A 113 13.92 11.65 -1.40
C PRO A 113 15.26 10.93 -1.50
N ASP A 114 16.35 11.69 -1.32
CA ASP A 114 17.66 11.09 -1.17
C ASP A 114 17.80 10.46 0.23
N ARG A 115 18.00 9.15 0.26
CA ARG A 115 18.06 8.36 1.50
C ARG A 115 19.08 8.89 2.51
N PHE A 116 20.23 9.39 2.05
CA PHE A 116 21.35 9.73 2.93
C PHE A 116 21.26 11.15 3.46
N SER A 117 20.81 12.09 2.63
CA SER A 117 20.77 13.51 2.95
C SER A 117 19.40 13.97 3.46
N GLN A 118 18.31 13.31 3.05
CA GLN A 118 16.94 13.69 3.41
C GLN A 118 16.25 12.65 4.30
N GLY A 119 16.71 11.40 4.28
CA GLY A 119 16.16 10.32 5.10
C GLY A 119 14.86 9.75 4.53
N TYR A 120 14.08 9.11 5.40
CA TYR A 120 12.82 8.44 5.06
C TYR A 120 11.61 9.36 5.29
N GLY A 121 10.62 9.25 4.41
CA GLY A 121 9.34 9.94 4.50
C GLY A 121 9.33 11.32 3.86
N ILE A 122 8.18 11.99 4.01
CA ILE A 122 7.99 13.35 3.53
C ILE A 122 8.80 14.30 4.42
N ASN A 123 9.51 15.25 3.80
CA ASN A 123 10.25 16.29 4.52
C ASN A 123 9.80 17.70 4.12
N GLU A 124 9.92 18.64 5.06
CA GLU A 124 9.47 20.03 4.89
C GLU A 124 10.16 20.76 3.72
N GLN A 125 11.46 20.54 3.53
CA GLN A 125 12.20 21.24 2.46
C GLN A 125 11.65 20.85 1.07
N ALA A 126 11.39 19.56 0.86
CA ALA A 126 10.79 19.07 -0.37
C ALA A 126 9.38 19.62 -0.55
N ILE A 127 8.53 19.59 0.49
CA ILE A 127 7.16 20.16 0.42
C ILE A 127 7.17 21.62 0.00
N ARG A 128 8.04 22.45 0.60
CA ARG A 128 8.15 23.88 0.24
C ARG A 128 8.63 24.08 -1.19
N ALA A 129 9.62 23.29 -1.62
CA ALA A 129 10.15 23.37 -2.99
C ALA A 129 9.14 22.91 -4.04
N ILE A 130 8.35 21.88 -3.73
CA ILE A 130 7.26 21.38 -4.56
C ILE A 130 6.15 22.45 -4.65
N ALA A 131 5.64 22.93 -3.52
CA ALA A 131 4.58 23.95 -3.52
C ALA A 131 5.01 25.23 -4.27
N ALA A 132 6.27 25.65 -4.14
CA ALA A 132 6.81 26.80 -4.87
C ALA A 132 6.85 26.61 -6.41
N GLN A 133 6.83 25.37 -6.90
CA GLN A 133 6.71 25.04 -8.33
C GLN A 133 5.25 25.00 -8.82
N GLY A 134 4.29 25.30 -7.94
CA GLY A 134 2.87 25.38 -8.27
C GLY A 134 2.14 24.04 -8.34
N TYR A 135 2.67 22.98 -7.73
CA TYR A 135 1.90 21.74 -7.54
C TYR A 135 0.81 21.98 -6.50
N SER A 136 -0.41 21.58 -6.84
CA SER A 136 -1.60 21.75 -5.98
C SER A 136 -2.09 20.45 -5.37
N LEU A 137 -1.62 19.30 -5.89
CA LEU A 137 -1.89 17.98 -5.33
C LEU A 137 -0.61 17.16 -5.22
N LEU A 138 -0.32 16.68 -4.02
CA LEU A 138 0.69 15.68 -3.73
C LEU A 138 0.03 14.35 -3.37
N ILE A 139 0.42 13.27 -4.03
CA ILE A 139 0.00 11.91 -3.68
C ILE A 139 1.23 11.17 -3.18
N SER A 140 1.29 10.84 -1.89
CA SER A 140 2.38 10.03 -1.37
C SER A 140 2.12 8.55 -1.61
N VAL A 141 3.17 7.81 -1.92
CA VAL A 141 3.16 6.36 -2.08
C VAL A 141 4.26 5.74 -1.24
N ASP A 142 3.92 4.65 -0.55
CA ASP A 142 4.82 3.91 0.35
C ASP A 142 5.43 4.76 1.49
N CYS A 143 4.82 5.92 1.78
CA CYS A 143 5.29 6.80 2.84
C CYS A 143 4.20 7.80 3.26
N GLY A 144 4.44 8.50 4.37
CA GLY A 144 3.65 9.66 4.79
C GLY A 144 2.68 9.42 5.94
N ILE A 145 2.44 8.17 6.38
CA ILE A 145 1.50 7.89 7.49
C ILE A 145 1.89 8.58 8.81
N THR A 146 3.17 8.94 8.98
CA THR A 146 3.67 9.67 10.16
C THR A 146 4.00 11.14 9.89
N SER A 147 3.77 11.66 8.68
CA SER A 147 4.17 13.00 8.25
C SER A 147 3.14 14.08 8.56
N LEU A 148 2.73 14.17 9.84
CA LEU A 148 1.66 15.07 10.28
C LEU A 148 2.03 16.55 10.07
N ASN A 149 3.26 16.93 10.39
CA ASN A 149 3.70 18.32 10.30
C ASN A 149 3.87 18.75 8.82
N GLU A 150 4.45 17.89 8.00
CA GLU A 150 4.70 18.15 6.60
C GLU A 150 3.41 18.30 5.80
N VAL A 151 2.39 17.49 6.11
CA VAL A 151 1.06 17.62 5.50
C VAL A 151 0.35 18.91 5.94
N ASN A 152 0.50 19.33 7.21
CA ASN A 152 0.00 20.65 7.65
C ASN A 152 0.69 21.80 6.89
N ILE A 153 2.00 21.70 6.69
CA ILE A 153 2.76 22.71 5.93
C ILE A 153 2.27 22.75 4.48
N ALA A 154 2.11 21.60 3.82
CA ALA A 154 1.57 21.52 2.46
C ALA A 154 0.20 22.20 2.37
N ALA A 155 -0.72 21.89 3.29
CA ALA A 155 -2.04 22.51 3.35
C ALA A 155 -1.96 24.03 3.54
N SER A 156 -1.06 24.53 4.40
CA SER A 156 -0.86 25.97 4.61
C SER A 156 -0.33 26.70 3.36
N LEU A 157 0.28 25.96 2.43
CA LEU A 157 0.79 26.46 1.16
C LEU A 157 -0.21 26.27 0.01
N GLY A 158 -1.42 25.77 0.29
CA GLY A 158 -2.46 25.54 -0.71
C GLY A 158 -2.24 24.27 -1.55
N MET A 159 -1.44 23.32 -1.06
CA MET A 159 -1.23 22.02 -1.69
C MET A 159 -1.95 20.93 -0.89
N ASP A 160 -2.90 20.26 -1.53
CA ASP A 160 -3.58 19.12 -0.95
C ASP A 160 -2.67 17.90 -0.94
N CYS A 161 -2.86 17.03 0.06
CA CYS A 161 -2.17 15.75 0.14
C CYS A 161 -3.16 14.59 0.14
N ILE A 162 -2.83 13.51 -0.56
CA ILE A 162 -3.38 12.17 -0.40
C ILE A 162 -2.23 11.27 0.07
N ILE A 163 -2.46 10.50 1.12
CA ILE A 163 -1.44 9.62 1.68
C ILE A 163 -1.80 8.18 1.37
N THR A 164 -0.95 7.47 0.63
CA THR A 164 -1.05 6.01 0.43
C THR A 164 0.18 5.35 1.05
N ASP A 165 -0.05 4.49 2.02
CA ASP A 165 1.03 3.90 2.82
C ASP A 165 0.57 2.56 3.39
N HIS A 166 1.50 1.75 3.85
CA HIS A 166 1.25 0.49 4.55
C HIS A 166 2.03 0.37 5.86
N HIS A 167 2.82 1.39 6.22
CA HIS A 167 3.57 1.44 7.48
C HIS A 167 2.65 1.59 8.69
N THR A 168 3.21 1.37 9.88
CA THR A 168 2.44 1.50 11.13
C THR A 168 2.21 2.98 11.44
N ALA A 169 0.95 3.37 11.64
CA ALA A 169 0.60 4.72 12.03
C ALA A 169 1.15 5.08 13.43
N GLY A 170 1.44 6.37 13.63
CA GLY A 170 1.87 6.92 14.92
C GLY A 170 0.70 7.22 15.85
N GLY A 171 0.89 8.19 16.75
CA GLY A 171 -0.16 8.64 17.70
C GLY A 171 -1.30 9.45 17.07
N GLY A 172 -1.28 9.68 15.77
CA GLY A 172 -2.29 10.42 15.02
C GLY A 172 -2.12 10.21 13.51
N LEU A 173 -3.07 10.73 12.72
CA LEU A 173 -3.04 10.66 11.27
C LEU A 173 -2.71 12.03 10.67
N PRO A 174 -2.00 12.08 9.53
CA PRO A 174 -1.79 13.32 8.81
C PRO A 174 -3.14 13.93 8.37
N PRO A 175 -3.30 15.26 8.43
CA PRO A 175 -4.53 15.94 8.04
C PRO A 175 -4.62 16.09 6.51
N ALA A 176 -4.52 14.97 5.81
CA ALA A 176 -4.63 14.86 4.36
C ALA A 176 -6.10 14.81 3.92
N VAL A 177 -6.35 15.04 2.63
CA VAL A 177 -7.69 14.85 2.02
C VAL A 177 -8.16 13.41 2.19
N ALA A 178 -7.23 12.46 2.04
CA ALA A 178 -7.44 11.05 2.28
C ALA A 178 -6.16 10.39 2.83
N VAL A 179 -6.33 9.40 3.69
CA VAL A 179 -5.26 8.54 4.19
C VAL A 179 -5.68 7.09 3.95
N ILE A 180 -5.01 6.44 3.01
CA ILE A 180 -5.25 5.06 2.61
C ILE A 180 -4.13 4.22 3.19
N ASN A 181 -4.48 3.40 4.18
CA ASN A 181 -3.53 2.44 4.75
C ASN A 181 -4.27 1.20 5.26
N PRO A 182 -3.96 -0.01 4.73
CA PRO A 182 -4.69 -1.23 5.08
C PRO A 182 -4.65 -1.63 6.56
N LYS A 183 -3.72 -1.06 7.35
CA LYS A 183 -3.63 -1.30 8.80
C LYS A 183 -4.59 -0.43 9.62
N LEU A 184 -5.23 0.57 9.02
CA LEU A 184 -6.28 1.36 9.67
C LEU A 184 -7.64 0.67 9.64
N ASP A 185 -7.83 -0.24 8.69
CA ASP A 185 -9.06 -0.98 8.50
C ASP A 185 -9.12 -2.26 9.34
N LYS A 186 -10.30 -2.88 9.38
CA LYS A 186 -10.46 -4.19 10.05
C LYS A 186 -9.54 -5.21 9.39
N PRO A 187 -8.83 -6.04 10.18
CA PRO A 187 -7.98 -7.10 9.65
C PRO A 187 -8.72 -7.98 8.63
N GLY A 188 -8.13 -8.15 7.45
CA GLY A 188 -8.75 -8.84 6.32
C GLY A 188 -7.75 -9.13 5.20
N ALA A 189 -8.28 -9.47 4.02
CA ALA A 189 -7.47 -9.90 2.88
C ALA A 189 -6.51 -8.82 2.34
N ILE A 190 -6.83 -7.53 2.56
CA ILE A 190 -6.05 -6.37 2.10
C ILE A 190 -5.05 -5.87 3.14
N SER A 191 -5.08 -6.35 4.39
CA SER A 191 -4.28 -5.80 5.50
C SER A 191 -2.76 -5.94 5.35
N HIS A 192 -2.31 -6.63 4.31
CA HIS A 192 -0.90 -6.91 4.04
C HIS A 192 -0.43 -6.39 2.68
N LEU A 193 -1.20 -5.50 2.05
CA LEU A 193 -0.72 -4.82 0.84
C LEU A 193 0.56 -4.03 1.16
N ALA A 194 1.52 -4.15 0.24
CA ALA A 194 2.71 -3.31 0.16
C ALA A 194 2.33 -1.92 -0.38
N GLY A 195 3.22 -0.93 -0.34
CA GLY A 195 2.98 0.39 -0.96
C GLY A 195 2.49 0.26 -2.41
N ALA A 196 3.16 -0.60 -3.20
CA ALA A 196 2.82 -0.84 -4.59
C ALA A 196 1.50 -1.61 -4.78
N GLY A 197 1.01 -2.27 -3.73
CA GLY A 197 -0.32 -2.89 -3.74
C GLY A 197 -1.43 -1.93 -3.35
N VAL A 198 -1.11 -0.82 -2.67
CA VAL A 198 -2.06 0.25 -2.31
C VAL A 198 -2.18 1.29 -3.43
N ALA A 199 -1.05 1.61 -4.09
CA ALA A 199 -0.97 2.53 -5.23
C ALA A 199 -1.73 2.04 -6.48
#